data_AF-A0A1W6NYV9-F1
#
_entry.id   AF-A0A1W6NYV9-F1
#
_cell.length_a   1.000
_cell.length_b   1.000
_cell.length_c   1.000
_cell.angle_alpha   90.00
_cell.angle_beta   90.00
_cell.angle_gamma   90.00
#
_symmetry.space_group_name_H-M   'P 1'
#
loop_
_entity.id
_entity.type
_entity.pdbx_description
1 polymer ?
#
loop_
_entity_poly.entity_id
_entity_poly.type
_entity_poly.pdbx_seq_one_letter_code
_entity_poly.pdbx_strand_id
1 'polypeptide(L)'
;MRLQFDFVAPTGTHFGKVQSLEEVLASISAPVDRWEDTPSSLTLVDGRVSEWAGLINGRTLTQANANFRPPYADGVVQFGNPATGAAAAAMGLTGAAIGQQEKLTLALRLKLLPDQLLTDNQGIVSCQTAPQQRLTYRYTGGAKQVRTSFAGVSPFVASPLDLANDGSIGMVVVYNGLRCTAHMPGADPVSVEMPALTNWSEFYVGSISNLNNPSLRGSISRIGLWQSTPTDDQLAALMNWVA
;
A
#
# COMPACT_ATOMS: atom_id res chain seq x y z
N MET A 1 30.80 39.15 -1.90
CA MET A 1 30.76 39.00 -0.43
C MET A 1 29.94 37.76 -0.11
N ARG A 2 30.56 36.65 0.28
CA ARG A 2 29.85 35.45 0.79
C ARG A 2 29.86 35.56 2.31
N LEU A 3 28.68 35.62 2.91
CA LEU A 3 28.53 35.48 4.37
C LEU A 3 28.67 33.98 4.68
N GLN A 4 29.73 33.61 5.39
CA GLN A 4 29.90 32.29 5.99
C GLN A 4 29.66 32.46 7.49
N PHE A 5 28.72 31.68 8.04
CA PHE A 5 28.46 31.63 9.47
C PHE A 5 29.02 30.31 9.99
N ASP A 6 30.12 30.39 10.73
CA ASP A 6 30.66 29.24 11.45
C ASP A 6 29.98 29.16 12.83
N PHE A 7 29.14 28.15 13.02
CA PHE A 7 28.51 27.88 14.32
C PHE A 7 29.33 26.85 15.08
N VAL A 8 29.88 27.23 16.24
CA VAL A 8 30.53 26.29 17.17
C VAL A 8 29.46 25.81 18.15
N ALA A 9 29.09 24.53 18.08
CA ALA A 9 28.20 23.92 19.06
C ALA A 9 28.89 23.81 20.43
N PRO A 10 28.22 24.13 21.55
CA PRO A 10 28.79 23.95 22.88
C PRO A 10 29.15 22.48 23.14
N THR A 11 30.23 22.25 23.90
CA THR A 11 30.70 20.90 24.25
C THR A 11 29.62 20.11 24.98
N GLY A 12 29.18 18.98 24.42
CA GLY A 12 28.08 18.15 24.95
C GLY A 12 26.72 18.36 24.28
N THR A 13 26.60 19.36 23.39
CA THR A 13 25.43 19.53 22.52
C THR A 13 25.73 18.92 21.16
N HIS A 14 25.25 17.70 20.93
CA HIS A 14 25.20 17.16 19.59
C HIS A 14 24.03 17.82 18.84
N PHE A 15 24.23 18.24 17.60
CA PHE A 15 23.10 18.39 16.69
C PHE A 15 22.34 17.05 16.74
N GLY A 16 21.06 17.07 17.11
CA GLY A 16 20.27 15.85 17.22
C GLY A 16 20.46 15.00 15.98
N LYS A 17 20.66 13.69 16.14
CA LYS A 17 20.84 12.78 14.99
C LYS A 17 19.61 12.92 14.09
N VAL A 18 19.79 13.47 12.90
CA VAL A 18 18.76 13.43 11.86
C VAL A 18 18.62 11.97 11.46
N GLN A 19 17.54 11.33 11.88
CA GLN A 19 17.25 9.96 11.48
C GLN A 19 16.95 9.94 9.98
N SER A 20 17.54 8.98 9.29
CA SER A 20 17.18 8.69 7.90
C SER A 20 15.76 8.14 7.81
N LEU A 21 15.15 8.22 6.63
CA LEU A 21 13.83 7.64 6.37
C LEU A 21 13.77 6.16 6.78
N GLU A 22 14.77 5.37 6.40
CA GLU A 22 14.83 3.95 6.73
C GLU A 22 14.94 3.70 8.25
N GLU A 23 15.67 4.54 8.99
CA GLU A 23 15.75 4.44 10.45
C GLU A 23 14.39 4.71 11.10
N VAL A 24 13.63 5.69 10.59
CA VAL A 24 12.27 5.97 11.10
C VAL A 24 11.31 4.83 10.73
N LEU A 25 11.34 4.34 9.50
CA LEU A 25 10.50 3.20 9.06
C LEU A 25 10.79 1.93 9.86
N ALA A 26 12.07 1.65 10.14
CA ALA A 26 12.49 0.52 10.97
C ALA A 26 12.09 0.66 12.45
N SER A 27 11.79 1.90 12.92
CA SER A 27 11.34 2.15 14.28
C SER A 27 9.85 1.85 14.51
N ILE A 28 9.08 1.65 13.44
CA ILE A 28 7.64 1.36 13.54
C ILE A 28 7.46 -0.03 14.13
N SER A 29 6.75 -0.11 15.26
CA SER A 29 6.58 -1.35 16.00
C SER A 29 5.62 -2.33 15.32
N ALA A 30 5.78 -3.61 15.65
CA ALA A 30 4.94 -4.72 15.18
C ALA A 30 4.76 -4.76 13.65
N PRO A 31 5.84 -4.74 12.84
CA PRO A 31 5.72 -4.95 11.41
C PRO A 31 5.11 -6.32 11.13
N VAL A 32 4.13 -6.38 10.24
CA VAL A 32 3.79 -7.63 9.54
C VAL A 32 4.90 -7.89 8.54
N ASP A 33 5.06 -7.00 7.57
CA ASP A 33 6.23 -6.91 6.69
C ASP A 33 6.18 -5.67 5.78
N ARG A 34 7.24 -5.50 4.99
CA ARG A 34 7.37 -4.50 3.93
C ARG A 34 7.86 -5.16 2.64
N TRP A 35 7.15 -4.95 1.55
CA TRP A 35 7.49 -5.39 0.20
C TRP A 35 7.84 -4.20 -0.67
N GLU A 36 8.99 -4.27 -1.33
CA GLU A 36 9.44 -3.28 -2.31
C GLU A 36 9.87 -4.01 -3.58
N ASP A 37 9.69 -3.41 -4.75
CA ASP A 37 9.93 -3.98 -6.08
C ASP A 37 11.42 -4.12 -6.45
N THR A 38 12.25 -4.40 -5.44
CA THR A 38 13.67 -4.68 -5.58
C THR A 38 13.87 -6.08 -6.17
N PRO A 39 14.73 -6.26 -7.20
CA PRO A 39 14.94 -7.56 -7.82
C PRO A 39 15.35 -8.68 -6.84
N SER A 40 16.07 -8.33 -5.77
CA SER A 40 16.51 -9.27 -4.74
C SER A 40 15.38 -9.82 -3.87
N SER A 41 14.22 -9.16 -3.86
CA SER A 41 13.04 -9.60 -3.10
C SER A 41 12.06 -10.44 -3.94
N LEU A 42 12.34 -10.62 -5.23
CA LEU A 42 11.42 -11.26 -6.18
C LEU A 42 11.96 -12.61 -6.65
N THR A 43 11.16 -13.66 -6.48
CA THR A 43 11.39 -14.94 -7.15
C THR A 43 10.66 -14.93 -8.48
N LEU A 44 11.41 -15.02 -9.58
CA LEU A 44 10.87 -15.03 -10.94
C LEU A 44 10.84 -16.45 -11.51
N VAL A 45 9.71 -16.81 -12.13
CA VAL A 45 9.54 -18.01 -12.95
C VAL A 45 8.99 -17.55 -14.29
N ASP A 46 9.73 -17.81 -15.37
CA ASP A 46 9.40 -17.38 -16.74
C ASP A 46 9.15 -15.85 -16.86
N GLY A 47 9.97 -15.06 -16.16
CA GLY A 47 9.87 -13.59 -16.15
C GLY A 47 8.68 -13.03 -15.35
N ARG A 48 7.98 -13.88 -14.60
CA ARG A 48 6.85 -13.49 -13.75
C ARG A 48 7.13 -13.79 -12.29
N VAL A 49 6.68 -12.90 -11.41
CA VAL A 49 6.87 -13.00 -9.97
C VAL A 49 5.99 -14.14 -9.42
N SER A 50 6.62 -15.23 -9.00
CA SER A 50 5.94 -16.30 -8.25
C SER A 50 5.86 -15.96 -6.76
N GLU A 51 6.88 -15.27 -6.25
CA GLU A 51 7.00 -14.88 -4.84
C GLU A 51 7.60 -13.48 -4.72
N TRP A 52 7.07 -12.69 -3.80
CA TRP A 52 7.59 -11.39 -3.40
C TRP A 52 7.83 -11.43 -1.89
N ALA A 53 9.10 -11.50 -1.51
CA ALA A 53 9.55 -11.64 -0.13
C ALA A 53 9.57 -10.29 0.59
N GLY A 54 9.08 -10.29 1.82
CA GLY A 54 9.13 -9.13 2.70
C GLY A 54 10.54 -8.89 3.25
N LEU A 55 10.87 -7.62 3.45
CA LEU A 55 12.21 -7.15 3.81
C LEU A 55 12.51 -7.19 5.31
N ILE A 56 11.49 -7.35 6.16
CA ILE A 56 11.64 -7.28 7.62
C ILE A 56 11.53 -8.68 8.23
N ASN A 57 10.41 -9.36 8.01
CA ASN A 57 10.11 -10.65 8.65
C ASN A 57 10.14 -11.83 7.66
N GLY A 58 10.43 -11.58 6.37
CA GLY A 58 10.47 -12.60 5.33
C GLY A 58 9.10 -13.18 4.96
N ARG A 59 8.01 -12.46 5.24
CA ARG A 59 6.64 -12.85 4.87
C ARG A 59 6.49 -12.74 3.36
N THR A 60 5.85 -13.72 2.74
CA THR A 60 5.83 -13.81 1.27
C THR A 60 4.44 -13.62 0.70
N LEU A 61 4.32 -12.69 -0.26
CA LEU A 61 3.19 -12.65 -1.19
C LEU A 61 3.48 -13.64 -2.32
N THR A 62 2.56 -14.56 -2.62
CA THR A 62 2.77 -15.58 -3.67
C THR A 62 1.62 -15.63 -4.66
N GLN A 63 1.88 -16.26 -5.80
CA GLN A 63 0.88 -16.64 -6.77
C GLN A 63 1.24 -17.99 -7.41
N ALA A 64 0.51 -19.03 -7.01
CA ALA A 64 0.74 -20.39 -7.49
C ALA A 64 0.38 -20.55 -8.98
N ASN A 65 -0.70 -19.91 -9.44
CA ASN A 65 -1.17 -20.03 -10.81
C ASN A 65 -0.34 -19.15 -11.75
N ALA A 66 0.43 -19.77 -12.64
CA ALA A 66 1.34 -19.08 -13.57
C ALA A 66 0.64 -18.02 -14.44
N ASN A 67 -0.64 -18.22 -14.78
CA ASN A 67 -1.41 -17.27 -15.60
C ASN A 67 -1.65 -15.93 -14.90
N PHE A 68 -1.71 -15.93 -13.56
CA PHE A 68 -2.01 -14.75 -12.75
C PHE A 68 -0.79 -14.19 -12.01
N ARG A 69 0.41 -14.72 -12.27
CA ARG A 69 1.66 -14.16 -11.73
C ARG A 69 1.94 -12.81 -12.40
N PRO A 70 2.22 -11.75 -11.63
CA PRO A 70 2.52 -10.45 -12.20
C PRO A 70 3.87 -10.49 -12.93
N PRO A 71 3.99 -9.93 -14.15
CA PRO A 71 5.29 -9.70 -14.74
C PRO A 71 6.08 -8.65 -13.94
N TYR A 72 7.40 -8.81 -13.90
CA TYR A 72 8.31 -7.78 -13.43
C TYR A 72 8.95 -7.12 -14.65
N ALA A 73 8.59 -5.87 -14.92
CA ALA A 73 9.03 -5.13 -16.09
C ALA A 73 9.21 -3.64 -15.73
N ASP A 74 10.20 -2.99 -16.34
CA ASP A 74 10.53 -1.59 -16.10
C ASP A 74 10.75 -1.26 -14.61
N GLY A 75 11.31 -2.23 -13.87
CA GLY A 75 11.64 -2.08 -12.45
C GLY A 75 10.44 -2.18 -11.50
N VAL A 76 9.24 -2.52 -11.97
CA VAL A 76 8.02 -2.58 -11.13
C VAL A 76 7.25 -3.90 -11.30
N VAL A 77 6.47 -4.27 -10.28
CA VAL A 77 5.58 -5.44 -10.32
C VAL A 77 4.24 -5.04 -10.95
N GLN A 78 3.93 -5.62 -12.11
CA GLN A 78 2.78 -5.24 -12.94
C GLN A 78 1.58 -6.13 -12.65
N PHE A 79 0.48 -5.55 -12.16
CA PHE A 79 -0.79 -6.25 -11.92
C PHE A 79 -1.76 -6.14 -13.10
N GLY A 80 -1.64 -5.07 -13.90
CA GLY A 80 -2.28 -4.91 -15.19
C GLY A 80 -1.34 -5.29 -16.35
N ASN A 81 -1.91 -5.50 -17.52
CA ASN A 81 -1.16 -5.66 -18.77
C ASN A 81 -1.09 -4.30 -19.49
N PRO A 82 0.09 -3.65 -19.57
CA PRO A 82 0.23 -2.35 -20.24
C PRO A 82 -0.13 -2.37 -21.73
N ALA A 83 -0.04 -3.52 -22.40
CA ALA A 83 -0.35 -3.63 -23.83
C ALA A 83 -1.86 -3.68 -24.12
N THR A 84 -2.66 -4.17 -23.15
CA THR A 84 -4.12 -4.35 -23.35
C THR A 84 -4.98 -3.51 -22.40
N GLY A 85 -4.38 -2.90 -21.38
CA GLY A 85 -5.10 -2.20 -20.32
C GLY A 85 -5.90 -3.12 -19.38
N ALA A 86 -5.84 -4.45 -19.56
CA ALA A 86 -6.60 -5.40 -18.76
C ALA A 86 -5.91 -5.70 -17.42
N ALA A 87 -6.69 -6.02 -16.39
CA ALA A 87 -6.15 -6.61 -15.17
C ALA A 87 -5.66 -8.04 -15.47
N ALA A 88 -4.50 -8.42 -14.94
CA ALA A 88 -3.82 -9.64 -15.37
C ALA A 88 -3.30 -10.49 -14.21
N ALA A 89 -3.00 -9.89 -13.06
CA ALA A 89 -2.33 -10.58 -11.98
C ALA A 89 -2.86 -10.19 -10.59
N ALA A 90 -2.61 -11.08 -9.64
CA ALA A 90 -2.92 -10.92 -8.23
C ALA A 90 -1.91 -11.73 -7.41
N MET A 91 -1.67 -11.35 -6.17
CA MET A 91 -0.81 -12.09 -5.24
C MET A 91 -1.45 -12.14 -3.85
N GLY A 92 -1.06 -13.13 -3.03
CA GLY A 92 -1.67 -13.36 -1.72
C GLY A 92 -0.63 -13.66 -0.67
N LEU A 93 -0.86 -13.14 0.53
CA LEU A 93 -0.01 -13.41 1.68
C LEU A 93 -0.11 -14.88 2.08
N THR A 94 1.04 -15.51 2.25
CA THR A 94 1.14 -16.91 2.67
C THR A 94 1.52 -17.05 4.14
N GLY A 95 1.26 -18.24 4.69
CA GLY A 95 1.57 -18.56 6.08
C GLY A 95 0.52 -18.03 7.06
N ALA A 96 0.98 -17.60 8.24
CA ALA A 96 0.08 -17.15 9.30
C ALA A 96 -0.82 -15.99 8.84
N ALA A 97 -2.10 -16.00 9.22
CA ALA A 97 -3.01 -14.90 8.98
C ALA A 97 -2.58 -13.63 9.73
N ILE A 98 -2.86 -12.44 9.17
CA ILE A 98 -2.80 -11.19 9.97
C ILE A 98 -3.99 -11.19 10.95
N GLY A 99 -5.16 -11.65 10.49
CA GLY A 99 -6.35 -11.83 11.32
C GLY A 99 -6.98 -10.51 11.77
N GLN A 100 -7.78 -10.58 12.82
CA GLN A 100 -8.47 -9.42 13.40
C GLN A 100 -7.50 -8.53 14.17
N GLN A 101 -7.53 -7.23 13.92
CA GLN A 101 -6.63 -6.27 14.55
C GLN A 101 -7.41 -5.08 15.13
N GLU A 102 -7.00 -4.64 16.32
CA GLU A 102 -7.45 -3.37 16.88
C GLU A 102 -6.67 -2.20 16.25
N LYS A 103 -5.40 -2.41 15.93
CA LYS A 103 -4.52 -1.41 15.30
C LYS A 103 -3.85 -2.01 14.08
N LEU A 104 -3.94 -1.31 12.96
CA LEU A 104 -3.29 -1.72 11.72
C LEU A 104 -2.97 -0.50 10.88
N THR A 105 -1.77 -0.47 10.31
CA THR A 105 -1.36 0.52 9.33
C THR A 105 -0.98 -0.17 8.04
N LEU A 106 -1.56 0.30 6.95
CA LEU A 106 -1.28 -0.14 5.59
C LEU A 106 -0.75 1.05 4.79
N ALA A 107 0.48 0.95 4.29
CA ALA A 107 1.07 1.94 3.41
C ALA A 107 1.33 1.32 2.03
N LEU A 108 1.10 2.08 0.97
CA LEU A 108 1.22 1.57 -0.40
C LEU A 108 1.53 2.65 -1.42
N ARG A 109 2.33 2.27 -2.41
CA ARG A 109 2.60 3.03 -3.63
C ARG A 109 2.27 2.20 -4.84
N LEU A 110 1.41 2.74 -5.70
CA LEU A 110 0.96 2.09 -6.92
C LEU A 110 0.81 3.12 -8.04
N LYS A 111 0.75 2.63 -9.27
CA LYS A 111 0.52 3.44 -10.45
C LYS A 111 -0.50 2.78 -11.35
N LEU A 112 -1.60 3.47 -11.62
CA LEU A 112 -2.59 3.01 -12.59
C LEU A 112 -2.08 3.25 -14.01
N LEU A 113 -2.50 2.39 -14.94
CA LEU A 113 -2.25 2.65 -16.35
C LEU A 113 -3.00 3.94 -16.77
N PRO A 114 -2.36 4.88 -17.49
CA PRO A 114 -2.97 6.20 -17.79
C PRO A 114 -4.32 6.13 -18.52
N ASP A 115 -4.49 5.16 -19.41
CA ASP A 115 -5.72 4.89 -20.16
C ASP A 115 -6.80 4.19 -19.29
N GLN A 116 -6.45 3.74 -18.09
CA GLN A 116 -7.33 3.02 -17.16
C GLN A 116 -7.77 3.87 -15.97
N LEU A 117 -7.44 5.16 -15.95
CA LEU A 117 -7.88 6.13 -14.94
C LEU A 117 -9.38 6.43 -14.93
N LEU A 118 -10.14 5.89 -15.87
CA LEU A 118 -11.60 6.00 -15.92
C LEU A 118 -12.29 4.64 -15.71
N THR A 119 -11.52 3.60 -15.39
CA THR A 119 -12.07 2.28 -15.07
C THR A 119 -12.41 2.20 -13.59
N ASP A 120 -13.68 1.99 -13.27
CA ASP A 120 -14.16 1.87 -11.90
C ASP A 120 -13.80 0.52 -11.25
N ASN A 121 -13.84 0.48 -9.92
CA ASN A 121 -13.82 -0.73 -9.10
C ASN A 121 -12.59 -1.63 -9.28
N GLN A 122 -11.40 -1.04 -9.29
CA GLN A 122 -10.13 -1.76 -9.35
C GLN A 122 -9.65 -2.10 -7.94
N GLY A 123 -9.36 -3.37 -7.66
CA GLY A 123 -9.00 -3.86 -6.32
C GLY A 123 -7.51 -3.73 -6.05
N ILE A 124 -7.13 -2.95 -5.04
CA ILE A 124 -5.73 -2.74 -4.65
C ILE A 124 -5.33 -3.81 -3.63
N VAL A 125 -6.04 -3.86 -2.50
CA VAL A 125 -5.94 -4.96 -1.52
C VAL A 125 -7.31 -5.43 -1.06
N SER A 126 -7.45 -6.71 -0.74
CA SER A 126 -8.72 -7.26 -0.24
C SER A 126 -8.57 -8.48 0.68
N CYS A 127 -9.59 -8.68 1.51
CA CYS A 127 -9.86 -9.86 2.34
C CYS A 127 -11.32 -10.27 2.12
N GLN A 128 -11.59 -11.56 1.92
CA GLN A 128 -12.98 -12.05 1.71
C GLN A 128 -13.58 -12.73 2.93
N THR A 129 -12.81 -12.90 3.99
CA THR A 129 -13.36 -13.35 5.26
C THR A 129 -14.22 -12.23 5.85
N ALA A 130 -15.39 -12.59 6.40
CA ALA A 130 -16.30 -11.61 6.96
C ALA A 130 -15.73 -10.93 8.22
N PRO A 131 -15.88 -9.59 8.37
CA PRO A 131 -16.41 -8.67 7.37
C PRO A 131 -15.42 -8.47 6.22
N GLN A 132 -15.88 -8.64 4.98
CA GLN A 132 -15.02 -8.52 3.80
C GLN A 132 -14.46 -7.11 3.70
N GLN A 133 -13.15 -6.95 3.53
CA GLN A 133 -12.48 -5.65 3.54
C GLN A 133 -11.78 -5.42 2.22
N ARG A 134 -11.91 -4.21 1.69
CA ARG A 134 -11.39 -3.88 0.37
C ARG A 134 -10.87 -2.46 0.36
N LEU A 135 -9.67 -2.33 -0.16
CA LEU A 135 -9.16 -1.08 -0.68
C LEU A 135 -9.29 -1.09 -2.20
N THR A 136 -10.04 -0.14 -2.73
CA THR A 136 -10.37 -0.06 -4.15
C THR A 136 -10.10 1.33 -4.70
N TYR A 137 -9.56 1.39 -5.89
CA TYR A 137 -9.70 2.58 -6.72
C TYR A 137 -11.11 2.61 -7.31
N ARG A 138 -11.75 3.78 -7.27
CA ARG A 138 -13.08 4.02 -7.81
C ARG A 138 -13.06 5.22 -8.76
N TYR A 139 -13.77 5.09 -9.86
CA TYR A 139 -14.14 6.17 -10.76
C TYR A 139 -15.66 6.19 -10.89
N THR A 140 -16.31 7.07 -10.13
CA THR A 140 -17.77 7.08 -9.99
C THR A 140 -18.28 8.51 -10.10
N GLY A 141 -19.26 8.75 -10.97
CA GLY A 141 -19.85 10.08 -11.14
C GLY A 141 -18.85 11.16 -11.60
N GLY A 142 -17.80 10.76 -12.35
CA GLY A 142 -16.74 11.67 -12.80
C GLY A 142 -15.63 11.93 -11.77
N ALA A 143 -15.76 11.39 -10.55
CA ALA A 143 -14.78 11.56 -9.49
C ALA A 143 -13.87 10.33 -9.34
N LYS A 144 -12.56 10.59 -9.20
CA LYS A 144 -11.54 9.59 -8.89
C LYS A 144 -11.31 9.56 -7.38
N GLN A 145 -11.29 8.39 -6.78
CA GLN A 145 -11.06 8.23 -5.34
C GLN A 145 -10.44 6.87 -5.02
N VAL A 146 -9.64 6.81 -3.95
CA VAL A 146 -9.36 5.55 -3.28
C VAL A 146 -10.36 5.39 -2.14
N ARG A 147 -10.95 4.21 -2.06
CA ARG A 147 -11.96 3.87 -1.05
C ARG A 147 -11.55 2.62 -0.28
N THR A 148 -11.52 2.74 1.04
CA THR A 148 -11.52 1.57 1.95
C THR A 148 -12.93 1.34 2.49
N SER A 149 -13.40 0.10 2.38
CA SER A 149 -14.80 -0.26 2.65
C SER A 149 -14.93 -1.69 3.14
N PHE A 150 -16.02 -1.97 3.86
CA PHE A 150 -16.50 -3.34 4.00
C PHE A 150 -17.50 -3.67 2.89
N ALA A 151 -17.40 -4.86 2.30
CA ALA A 151 -18.18 -5.19 1.12
C ALA A 151 -19.68 -5.10 1.39
N GLY A 152 -20.38 -4.28 0.61
CA GLY A 152 -21.83 -4.09 0.72
C GLY A 152 -22.27 -3.25 1.93
N VAL A 153 -21.36 -2.61 2.65
CA VAL A 153 -21.67 -1.87 3.87
C VAL A 153 -21.25 -0.40 3.74
N SER A 154 -22.16 0.48 4.18
CA SER A 154 -21.86 1.87 4.54
C SER A 154 -21.76 1.94 6.07
N PRO A 155 -20.79 2.68 6.65
CA PRO A 155 -19.93 3.68 6.01
C PRO A 155 -18.64 3.13 5.38
N PHE A 156 -17.99 3.97 4.56
CA PHE A 156 -16.66 3.74 3.97
C PHE A 156 -15.82 5.02 4.06
N VAL A 157 -14.49 4.89 4.07
CA VAL A 157 -13.59 6.04 3.89
C VAL A 157 -13.28 6.15 2.41
N ALA A 158 -13.49 7.33 1.84
CA ALA A 158 -13.06 7.64 0.49
C ALA A 158 -12.23 8.92 0.49
N SER A 159 -11.05 8.87 -0.10
CA SER A 159 -10.18 10.01 -0.26
C SER A 159 -10.16 10.43 -1.74
N PRO A 160 -10.52 11.69 -2.04
CA PRO A 160 -10.52 12.18 -3.42
C PRO A 160 -9.09 12.20 -3.96
N LEU A 161 -8.93 11.78 -5.21
CA LEU A 161 -7.63 11.78 -5.86
C LEU A 161 -7.51 12.96 -6.82
N ASP A 162 -6.58 13.87 -6.53
CA ASP A 162 -6.06 14.77 -7.54
C ASP A 162 -4.86 14.08 -8.23
N LEU A 163 -5.17 13.20 -9.18
CA LEU A 163 -4.12 12.49 -9.91
C LEU A 163 -3.49 13.44 -10.94
N ALA A 164 -2.18 13.59 -10.87
CA ALA A 164 -1.41 13.96 -12.04
C ALA A 164 -1.72 12.99 -13.20
N ASN A 165 -1.48 13.42 -14.44
CA ASN A 165 -1.78 12.62 -15.64
C ASN A 165 -1.08 11.24 -15.68
N ASP A 166 -0.12 10.99 -14.78
CA ASP A 166 0.66 9.75 -14.74
C ASP A 166 -0.02 8.62 -13.95
N GLY A 167 -1.08 8.88 -13.18
CA GLY A 167 -1.82 7.85 -12.45
C GLY A 167 -1.14 7.33 -11.18
N SER A 168 -0.14 8.03 -10.66
CA SER A 168 0.58 7.64 -9.44
C SER A 168 -0.26 7.88 -8.18
N ILE A 169 -0.27 6.90 -7.28
CA ILE A 169 -1.05 6.93 -6.03
C ILE A 169 -0.14 6.45 -4.88
N GLY A 170 0.08 7.33 -3.90
CA GLY A 170 0.65 7.02 -2.60
C GLY A 170 -0.40 7.18 -1.52
N MET A 171 -0.50 6.23 -0.60
CA MET A 171 -1.47 6.32 0.50
C MET A 171 -1.03 5.55 1.74
N VAL A 172 -1.43 6.05 2.90
CA VAL A 172 -1.37 5.35 4.19
C VAL A 172 -2.77 5.28 4.79
N VAL A 173 -3.22 4.08 5.15
CA VAL A 173 -4.48 3.83 5.85
C VAL A 173 -4.16 3.36 7.26
N VAL A 174 -4.72 4.05 8.24
CA VAL A 174 -4.53 3.78 9.67
C VAL A 174 -5.86 3.38 10.29
N TYR A 175 -5.89 2.17 10.83
CA TYR A 175 -6.98 1.65 11.66
C TYR A 175 -6.56 1.76 13.13
N ASN A 176 -7.41 2.37 13.95
CA ASN A 176 -7.24 2.46 15.40
C ASN A 176 -8.62 2.26 16.06
N GLY A 177 -8.85 1.05 16.56
CA GLY A 177 -10.18 0.55 16.91
C GLY A 177 -11.08 0.52 15.67
N LEU A 178 -12.27 1.11 15.81
CA LEU A 178 -13.22 1.25 14.69
C LEU A 178 -12.90 2.45 13.79
N ARG A 179 -12.02 3.37 14.22
CA ARG A 179 -11.70 4.53 13.40
C ARG A 179 -10.70 4.15 12.30
N CYS A 180 -11.10 4.39 11.06
CA CYS A 180 -10.24 4.26 9.89
C CYS A 180 -9.94 5.65 9.33
N THR A 181 -8.66 5.98 9.14
CA THR A 181 -8.20 7.23 8.55
C THR A 181 -7.33 6.94 7.33
N ALA A 182 -7.62 7.59 6.21
CA ALA A 182 -6.80 7.53 5.01
C ALA A 182 -6.04 8.85 4.84
N HIS A 183 -4.74 8.73 4.59
CA HIS A 183 -3.79 9.81 4.37
C HIS A 183 -3.20 9.68 2.97
N MET A 184 -3.18 10.78 2.21
CA MET A 184 -2.56 10.84 0.88
C MET A 184 -1.65 12.07 0.78
N PRO A 185 -0.50 11.98 0.08
CA PRO A 185 0.37 13.13 -0.09
C PRO A 185 -0.38 14.31 -0.72
N GLY A 186 -0.29 15.49 -0.10
CA GLY A 186 -0.93 16.71 -0.61
C GLY A 186 -2.45 16.81 -0.41
N ALA A 187 -3.07 15.90 0.32
CA ALA A 187 -4.50 15.95 0.65
C ALA A 187 -4.74 15.88 2.15
N ASP A 188 -5.84 16.48 2.61
CA ASP A 188 -6.29 16.37 3.99
C ASP A 188 -6.70 14.93 4.32
N PRO A 189 -6.42 14.45 5.54
CA PRO A 189 -6.81 13.10 5.95
C PRO A 189 -8.32 12.98 6.05
N VAL A 190 -8.85 11.82 5.62
CA VAL A 190 -10.28 11.51 5.71
C VAL A 190 -10.48 10.38 6.72
N SER A 191 -11.36 10.57 7.70
CA SER A 191 -11.69 9.55 8.70
C SER A 191 -13.14 9.10 8.63
N VAL A 192 -13.40 7.84 8.96
CA VAL A 192 -14.74 7.32 9.24
C VAL A 192 -14.70 6.31 10.38
N GLU A 193 -15.83 6.09 11.03
CA GLU A 193 -16.01 4.97 11.95
C GLU A 193 -16.52 3.75 11.19
N MET A 194 -15.74 2.67 11.20
CA MET A 194 -16.07 1.41 10.55
C MET A 194 -17.03 0.60 11.43
N PRO A 195 -17.93 -0.21 10.84
CA PRO A 195 -18.94 -0.94 11.62
C PRO A 195 -18.37 -2.17 12.36
N ALA A 196 -17.09 -2.49 12.16
CA ALA A 196 -16.38 -3.60 12.80
C ALA A 196 -14.86 -3.39 12.73
N LEU A 197 -14.11 -4.14 13.53
CA LEU A 197 -12.65 -4.16 13.48
C LEU A 197 -12.13 -4.70 12.15
N THR A 198 -10.92 -4.32 11.81
CA THR A 198 -10.24 -4.84 10.63
C THR A 198 -9.90 -6.32 10.81
N ASN A 199 -10.10 -7.16 9.79
CA ASN A 199 -9.79 -8.59 9.80
C ASN A 199 -9.19 -9.00 8.46
N TRP A 200 -7.88 -9.24 8.46
CA TRP A 200 -7.10 -9.66 7.29
C TRP A 200 -6.62 -11.11 7.47
N SER A 201 -7.56 -12.02 7.68
CA SER A 201 -7.27 -13.47 7.69
C SER A 201 -6.79 -13.97 6.33
N GLU A 202 -7.24 -13.32 5.26
CA GLU A 202 -6.68 -13.40 3.93
C GLU A 202 -6.19 -12.00 3.54
N PHE A 203 -5.09 -11.93 2.79
CA PHE A 203 -4.59 -10.66 2.28
C PHE A 203 -4.20 -10.83 0.81
N TYR A 204 -5.04 -10.32 -0.07
CA TYR A 204 -4.85 -10.34 -1.51
C TYR A 204 -4.46 -8.95 -2.00
N VAL A 205 -3.57 -8.92 -2.99
CA VAL A 205 -3.08 -7.72 -3.67
C VAL A 205 -3.44 -7.82 -5.15
N GLY A 206 -3.91 -6.72 -5.74
CA GLY A 206 -4.29 -6.65 -7.16
C GLY A 206 -5.63 -7.29 -7.51
N SER A 207 -6.41 -7.69 -6.50
CA SER A 207 -7.74 -8.25 -6.66
C SER A 207 -8.75 -7.64 -5.68
N ILE A 208 -10.00 -7.65 -6.11
CA ILE A 208 -11.18 -7.35 -5.28
C ILE A 208 -11.63 -8.54 -4.43
N SER A 209 -11.26 -9.76 -4.82
CA SER A 209 -11.78 -10.97 -4.20
C SER A 209 -10.80 -12.09 -3.95
N ASN A 210 -10.01 -12.50 -4.94
CA ASN A 210 -9.15 -13.66 -4.77
C ASN A 210 -8.05 -13.70 -5.84
N LEU A 211 -7.13 -14.63 -5.67
CA LEU A 211 -5.97 -14.81 -6.54
C LEU A 211 -6.28 -15.13 -8.00
N ASN A 212 -7.48 -15.58 -8.33
CA ASN A 212 -7.88 -15.97 -9.69
C ASN A 212 -8.78 -14.93 -10.38
N ASN A 213 -9.04 -13.79 -9.73
CA ASN A 213 -9.86 -12.72 -10.26
C ASN A 213 -9.13 -11.37 -10.14
N PRO A 214 -8.07 -11.16 -10.93
CA PRO A 214 -7.33 -9.91 -10.92
C PRO A 214 -8.22 -8.74 -11.35
N SER A 215 -8.08 -7.59 -10.70
CA SER A 215 -8.90 -6.40 -11.03
C SER A 215 -8.11 -5.09 -11.08
N LEU A 216 -6.86 -5.08 -10.64
CA LEU A 216 -5.99 -3.90 -10.73
C LEU A 216 -5.41 -3.74 -12.14
N ARG A 217 -5.54 -2.56 -12.74
CA ARG A 217 -4.97 -2.21 -14.03
C ARG A 217 -3.81 -1.22 -13.84
N GLY A 218 -2.71 -1.73 -13.29
CA GLY A 218 -1.57 -0.91 -12.89
C GLY A 218 -0.41 -1.73 -12.34
N SER A 219 0.51 -1.06 -11.66
CA SER A 219 1.64 -1.66 -10.96
C SER A 219 1.63 -1.26 -9.49
N ILE A 220 2.27 -2.06 -8.65
CA ILE A 220 2.51 -1.74 -7.24
C ILE A 220 4.01 -1.85 -7.02
N SER A 221 4.60 -0.82 -6.42
CA SER A 221 6.04 -0.79 -6.12
C SER A 221 6.32 -0.99 -4.64
N ARG A 222 5.40 -0.57 -3.76
CA ARG A 222 5.60 -0.63 -2.31
C ARG A 222 4.33 -1.04 -1.59
N ILE A 223 4.47 -1.94 -0.62
CA ILE A 223 3.41 -2.35 0.31
C ILE A 223 4.05 -2.48 1.70
N GLY A 224 3.47 -1.87 2.71
CA GLY A 224 3.90 -1.99 4.09
C GLY A 224 2.72 -2.23 5.01
N LEU A 225 2.90 -3.12 5.97
CA LEU A 225 1.88 -3.48 6.96
C LEU A 225 2.48 -3.53 8.37
N TRP A 226 1.82 -2.88 9.32
CA TRP A 226 2.19 -2.89 10.73
C TRP A 226 0.96 -3.05 11.61
N GLN A 227 1.03 -3.90 12.64
CA GLN A 227 -0.02 -4.10 13.66
C GLN A 227 0.07 -3.03 14.75
N SER A 228 0.21 -1.77 14.34
CA SER A 228 0.38 -0.61 15.20
C SER A 228 -0.19 0.64 14.53
N THR A 229 -0.36 1.69 15.33
CA THR A 229 -0.69 3.03 14.87
C THR A 229 0.61 3.85 14.88
N PRO A 230 0.98 4.51 13.77
CA PRO A 230 2.22 5.28 13.72
C PRO A 230 2.11 6.53 14.62
N THR A 231 3.25 6.98 15.14
CA THR A 231 3.38 8.36 15.63
C THR A 231 3.34 9.35 14.46
N ASP A 232 3.22 10.65 14.75
CA ASP A 232 3.20 11.67 13.69
C ASP A 232 4.47 11.65 12.81
N ASP A 233 5.64 11.46 13.44
CA ASP A 233 6.93 11.34 12.72
C ASP A 233 6.96 10.08 11.83
N GLN A 234 6.45 8.96 12.33
CA GLN A 234 6.36 7.72 11.58
C GLN A 234 5.36 7.82 10.44
N LEU A 235 4.24 8.51 10.66
CA LEU A 235 3.27 8.78 9.60
C LEU A 235 3.90 9.66 8.53
N ALA A 236 4.59 10.73 8.89
CA ALA A 236 5.31 11.58 7.93
C ALA A 236 6.36 10.80 7.13
N ALA A 237 7.10 9.90 7.79
CA ALA A 237 8.03 8.99 7.12
C ALA A 237 7.31 8.05 6.14
N LEU A 238 6.21 7.41 6.54
CA LEU A 238 5.39 6.58 5.66
C LEU A 238 4.85 7.37 4.46
N MET A 239 4.37 8.60 4.70
CA MET A 239 3.89 9.49 3.64
C MET A 239 4.99 9.83 2.63
N ASN A 240 6.21 10.09 3.09
CA ASN A 240 7.37 10.31 2.21
C ASN A 240 7.78 9.02 1.47
N TRP A 241 7.67 7.87 2.13
CA TRP A 241 7.97 6.57 1.53
C TRP A 241 6.96 6.15 0.46
N VAL A 242 5.71 6.62 0.51
CA VAL A 242 4.71 6.33 -0.53
C VAL A 242 4.54 7.45 -1.57
N ALA A 243 5.14 8.62 -1.35
CA ALA A 243 5.09 9.79 -2.23
C ALA A 243 5.77 9.60 -3.58
#